data_AF-A0AAV0WCG3-F1
#
_entry.id   AF-A0AAV0WCG3-F1
#
_cell.length_a   1.000
_cell.length_b   1.000
_cell.length_c   1.000
_cell.angle_alpha   90.00
_cell.angle_beta   90.00
_cell.angle_gamma   90.00
#
_symmetry.space_group_name_H-M   'P 1'
#
loop_
_entity.id
_entity.type
_entity.pdbx_description
1 polymer ?
#
loop_
_entity_poly.entity_id
_entity_poly.type
_entity_poly.pdbx_seq_one_letter_code
_entity_poly.pdbx_strand_id
1 'polypeptide(L)'
;MSTEDFENLICLIGPAVHKQNTIWRTAISVTERLALTLRFLATEDSYHSTMYQFKISTQAISLIVPEVCEAIVNALSEYIKVSTYINKLFK
;
A
#
# COMPACT_ATOMS: atom_id res chain seq x y z
N MET A 1 2.68 -1.35 14.52
CA MET A 1 3.76 -0.82 13.66
C MET A 1 4.34 0.38 14.35
N SER A 2 5.66 0.49 14.47
CA SER A 2 6.28 1.70 15.03
C SER A 2 6.13 2.86 14.04
N THR A 3 6.33 4.09 14.51
CA THR A 3 6.33 5.27 13.64
C THR A 3 7.50 5.24 12.66
N GLU A 4 8.66 4.77 13.11
CA GLU A 4 9.89 4.64 12.30
C GLU A 4 9.70 3.67 11.14
N ASP A 5 9.11 2.49 11.40
CA ASP A 5 8.80 1.53 10.34
C ASP A 5 7.88 2.13 9.27
N PHE A 6 6.95 2.98 9.70
CA PHE A 6 5.93 3.55 8.82
C PHE A 6 6.53 4.61 7.90
N GLU A 7 7.38 5.48 8.45
CA GLU A 7 8.14 6.45 7.67
C GLU A 7 9.12 5.76 6.70
N ASN A 8 9.81 4.71 7.15
CA ASN A 8 10.68 3.90 6.31
C ASN A 8 9.92 3.32 5.12
N LEU A 9 8.73 2.76 5.35
CA LEU A 9 7.93 2.17 4.29
C LEU A 9 7.43 3.23 3.31
N ILE A 10 7.04 4.42 3.78
CA ILE A 10 6.69 5.57 2.92
C ILE A 10 7.85 5.95 2.00
N CYS A 11 9.07 6.03 2.54
CA CYS A 11 10.26 6.35 1.76
C CYS A 11 10.52 5.32 0.66
N LEU A 12 10.34 4.03 0.96
CA LEU A 12 10.56 2.94 0.00
C LEU A 12 9.52 2.90 -1.12
N ILE A 13 8.23 2.98 -0.78
CA ILE A 13 7.14 2.85 -1.76
C ILE A 13 6.81 4.17 -2.46
N GLY A 14 7.17 5.30 -1.84
CA GLY A 14 6.80 6.65 -2.28
C GLY A 14 7.02 6.91 -3.76
N PRO A 15 8.19 6.57 -4.34
CA PRO A 15 8.43 6.73 -5.78
C PRO A 15 7.43 5.98 -6.68
N ALA A 16 6.94 4.82 -6.25
CA ALA A 16 6.02 3.98 -7.02
C ALA A 16 4.55 4.43 -6.89
N VAL A 17 4.14 4.88 -5.69
CA VAL A 17 2.73 5.19 -5.38
C VAL A 17 2.44 6.69 -5.30
N HIS A 18 3.42 7.56 -5.53
CA HIS A 18 3.18 9.00 -5.58
C HIS A 18 2.32 9.37 -6.81
N LYS A 19 1.36 10.27 -6.62
CA LYS A 19 0.55 10.86 -7.69
C LYS A 19 0.71 12.38 -7.67
N GLN A 20 0.75 12.98 -8.85
CA GLN A 20 0.88 14.43 -9.00
C GLN A 20 -0.43 15.13 -8.69
N ASN A 21 -0.32 16.31 -8.05
CA ASN A 21 -1.45 17.20 -7.86
C ASN A 21 -1.89 17.77 -9.21
N THR A 22 -3.20 17.96 -9.36
CA THR A 22 -3.80 18.60 -10.53
C THR A 22 -4.50 19.88 -10.13
N ILE A 23 -4.84 20.73 -11.10
CA ILE A 23 -5.60 21.97 -10.87
C ILE A 23 -7.00 21.66 -10.30
N TRP A 24 -7.56 20.50 -10.63
CA TRP A 24 -8.91 20.09 -10.21
C TRP A 24 -8.95 19.52 -8.80
N ARG A 25 -7.91 18.77 -8.42
CA ARG A 25 -7.89 17.99 -7.19
C ARG A 25 -6.45 17.74 -6.72
N THR A 26 -6.26 17.81 -5.41
CA THR A 26 -5.09 17.30 -4.71
C THR A 26 -5.08 15.76 -4.70
N ALA A 27 -3.93 15.20 -5.03
CA ALA A 27 -3.72 13.76 -4.97
C ALA A 27 -3.79 13.28 -3.52
N ILE A 28 -4.28 12.05 -3.34
CA ILE A 28 -4.21 11.38 -2.03
C ILE A 28 -2.74 11.13 -1.74
N SER A 29 -2.27 11.59 -0.60
CA SER A 29 -0.86 11.52 -0.24
C SER A 29 -0.38 10.08 -0.07
N VAL A 30 0.91 9.82 -0.29
CA VAL A 30 1.51 8.49 -0.08
C VAL A 30 1.20 7.96 1.33
N THR A 31 1.28 8.84 2.33
CA THR A 31 0.96 8.55 3.73
C THR A 31 -0.47 8.06 3.90
N GLU A 32 -1.45 8.75 3.32
CA GLU A 32 -2.86 8.34 3.39
C GLU A 32 -3.10 7.04 2.63
N ARG A 33 -2.51 6.87 1.45
CA ARG A 33 -2.63 5.64 0.64
C ARG A 33 -2.10 4.44 1.41
N LEU A 34 -0.95 4.58 2.08
CA LEU A 34 -0.36 3.52 2.90
C LEU A 34 -1.20 3.23 4.14
N ALA A 35 -1.58 4.27 4.90
CA ALA A 35 -2.39 4.11 6.12
C ALA A 35 -3.74 3.42 5.83
N LEU A 36 -4.37 3.81 4.72
CA LEU A 36 -5.61 3.20 4.24
C LEU A 36 -5.42 1.71 3.93
N THR A 37 -4.37 1.38 3.19
CA THR A 37 -4.10 0.00 2.78
C THR A 37 -3.77 -0.87 3.99
N LEU A 38 -2.92 -0.41 4.90
CA LEU A 38 -2.60 -1.15 6.13
C LEU A 38 -3.83 -1.37 7.02
N ARG A 39 -4.71 -0.36 7.14
CA ARG A 39 -5.96 -0.51 7.88
C ARG A 39 -6.86 -1.57 7.25
N PHE A 40 -7.02 -1.54 5.93
CA PHE A 40 -7.80 -2.53 5.19
C PHE A 40 -7.25 -3.95 5.42
N LEU A 41 -5.93 -4.14 5.30
CA LEU A 41 -5.28 -5.44 5.52
C LEU A 41 -5.39 -5.92 6.98
N ALA A 42 -5.31 -5.03 7.96
CA ALA A 42 -5.37 -5.40 9.38
C ALA A 42 -6.78 -5.73 9.87
N THR A 43 -7.81 -5.20 9.22
CA THR A 43 -9.21 -5.34 9.66
C THR A 43 -9.99 -6.38 8.83
N GLU A 44 -9.48 -6.72 7.63
CA GLU A 44 -10.20 -7.52 6.62
C GLU A 44 -11.61 -6.96 6.32
N ASP A 45 -11.76 -5.64 6.36
CA ASP A 45 -13.05 -4.98 6.16
C ASP A 45 -13.37 -4.79 4.66
N SER A 46 -14.62 -4.48 4.33
CA SER A 46 -15.01 -4.11 2.98
C SER A 46 -14.54 -2.71 2.60
N TYR A 47 -14.36 -2.45 1.29
CA TYR A 47 -14.05 -1.11 0.79
C TYR A 47 -15.10 -0.06 1.16
N HIS A 48 -16.37 -0.46 1.37
CA HIS A 48 -17.43 0.46 1.80
C HIS A 48 -17.17 1.00 3.22
N SER A 49 -16.78 0.14 4.15
CA SER A 49 -16.45 0.58 5.50
C SER A 49 -15.20 1.47 5.51
N THR A 50 -14.17 1.10 4.75
CA THR A 50 -12.96 1.91 4.59
C THR A 50 -13.27 3.29 3.99
N MET A 51 -14.22 3.38 3.05
CA MET A 51 -14.69 4.66 2.50
C MET A 51 -15.24 5.58 3.59
N TYR A 52 -16.03 5.08 4.54
CA TYR A 52 -16.58 5.91 5.61
C TYR A 52 -15.48 6.42 6.56
N GLN A 53 -14.44 5.62 6.80
CA GLN A 53 -13.32 6.00 7.68
C GLN A 53 -12.41 7.05 7.05
N PHE A 54 -12.01 6.85 5.79
CA PHE A 54 -11.03 7.71 5.11
C PHE A 54 -11.66 8.79 4.23
N LYS A 55 -12.99 8.76 4.03
CA LYS A 55 -13.74 9.66 3.14
C LYS A 55 -13.20 9.64 1.69
N ILE A 56 -12.73 8.49 1.25
CA ILE A 56 -12.25 8.23 -0.11
C ILE A 56 -13.21 7.26 -0.77
N SER A 57 -13.61 7.54 -2.02
CA SER A 57 -14.59 6.71 -2.73
C SER A 57 -14.12 5.26 -2.88
N THR A 58 -15.06 4.32 -2.86
CA THR A 58 -14.77 2.88 -3.02
C THR A 58 -14.01 2.57 -4.30
N GLN A 59 -14.29 3.30 -5.39
CA GLN A 59 -13.60 3.16 -6.67
C GLN A 59 -12.11 3.56 -6.58
N ALA A 60 -11.80 4.63 -5.84
CA ALA A 60 -10.41 5.01 -5.61
C ALA A 60 -9.72 3.99 -4.71
N ILE A 61 -10.39 3.53 -3.65
CA ILE A 61 -9.86 2.50 -2.75
C ILE A 61 -9.51 1.21 -3.50
N SER A 62 -10.39 0.74 -4.39
CA SER A 62 -10.15 -0.48 -5.18
C SER A 62 -8.95 -0.38 -6.12
N LEU A 63 -8.49 0.84 -6.45
CA LEU A 63 -7.26 1.06 -7.21
C LEU A 63 -6.04 1.23 -6.29
N ILE A 64 -6.21 1.94 -5.16
CA ILE A 64 -5.12 2.24 -4.23
C ILE A 64 -4.60 0.98 -3.56
N VAL A 65 -5.49 0.13 -3.03
CA VAL A 65 -5.10 -1.07 -2.27
C VAL A 65 -4.17 -1.99 -3.07
N PRO A 66 -4.53 -2.45 -4.29
CA PRO A 66 -3.63 -3.31 -5.07
C PRO A 66 -2.33 -2.60 -5.48
N GLU A 67 -2.38 -1.33 -5.87
CA GLU A 67 -1.18 -0.55 -6.24
C GLU A 67 -0.18 -0.45 -5.07
N VAL A 68 -0.68 -0.21 -3.85
CA VAL A 68 0.15 -0.13 -2.65
C VAL A 68 0.65 -1.51 -2.23
N CYS A 69 -0.19 -2.55 -2.31
CA CYS A 69 0.24 -3.94 -2.04
C CYS A 69 1.39 -4.36 -2.96
N GLU A 70 1.28 -4.10 -4.26
CA GLU A 70 2.34 -4.39 -5.23
C GLU A 70 3.63 -3.61 -4.91
N ALA A 71 3.50 -2.32 -4.60
CA ALA A 71 4.65 -1.51 -4.21
C ALA A 71 5.34 -2.03 -2.93
N ILE A 72 4.58 -2.48 -1.93
CA ILE A 72 5.12 -3.07 -0.70
C ILE A 72 5.86 -4.38 -1.01
N VAL A 73 5.27 -5.26 -1.82
CA VAL A 73 5.90 -6.55 -2.20
C VAL A 73 7.23 -6.30 -2.92
N ASN A 74 7.24 -5.36 -3.87
CA ASN A 74 8.45 -5.01 -4.61
C ASN A 74 9.51 -4.32 -3.72
N ALA A 75 9.09 -3.42 -2.83
CA ALA A 75 10.01 -2.73 -1.92
C ALA A 75 10.65 -3.67 -0.89
N LEU A 76 9.91 -4.70 -0.45
CA LEU A 76 10.37 -5.63 0.59
C LEU A 76 10.95 -6.93 0.04
N SER A 77 10.96 -7.13 -1.28
CA SER A 77 11.39 -8.40 -1.90
C SER A 77 12.81 -8.80 -1.49
N GLU A 78 13.71 -7.84 -1.30
CA GLU A 78 15.11 -8.09 -0.89
C GLU A 78 15.23 -8.59 0.55
N TYR A 79 14.24 -8.29 1.39
CA TYR A 79 14.21 -8.71 2.80
C TYR A 79 13.58 -10.10 2.97
N ILE A 80 12.82 -10.58 1.98
CA ILE A 80 12.15 -11.87 2.04
C ILE A 80 13.14 -12.97 1.61
N LYS A 81 13.82 -13.57 2.58
CA LYS A 81 14.65 -14.77 2.35
C LYS A 81 13.78 -16.01 2.19
N VAL A 82 13.38 -16.31 0.96
CA VAL A 82 12.75 -17.60 0.66
C VAL A 82 13.81 -18.69 0.62
N SER A 83 13.60 -19.74 1.41
CA SER A 83 14.44 -20.94 1.41
C SER A 83 14.57 -21.49 -0.01
N THR A 84 15.80 -21.52 -0.54
CA THR A 84 16.13 -21.88 -1.93
C THR A 84 15.66 -23.27 -2.35
N TYR A 85 15.32 -24.14 -1.41
CA TYR A 85 14.79 -25.48 -1.68
C TYR A 85 13.39 -25.45 -2.32
N ILE A 86 12.57 -24.43 -2.04
CA ILE A 86 11.21 -24.32 -2.58
C ILE A 86 11.22 -23.80 -4.02
N ASN A 87 12.11 -22.85 -4.35
CA ASN A 87 12.23 -22.28 -5.70
C ASN A 87 12.68 -23.30 -6.77
N LYS A 88 13.36 -24.38 -6.37
CA LYS A 88 13.72 -25.51 -7.25
C LYS A 88 12.57 -26.50 -7.49
N LEU A 89 11.52 -26.47 -6.66
CA LEU A 89 10.43 -27.45 -6.67
C LEU A 89 9.21 -26.97 -7.46
N PHE A 90 9.12 -25.65 -7.71
CA PHE A 90 8.05 -25.00 -8.48
C PHE A 90 8.49 -24.48 -9.86
N LYS A 91 9.67 -24.89 -10.34
CA LYS A 91 10.19 -24.57 -11.69
C LYS A 91 10.40 -25.84 -12.47
#